data_AF-A0A947RUC6-F1
#
_entry.id   AF-A0A947RUC6-F1
#
_cell.length_a   1.000
_cell.length_b   1.000
_cell.length_c   1.000
_cell.angle_alpha   90.00
_cell.angle_beta   90.00
_cell.angle_gamma   90.00
#
_symmetry.space_group_name_H-M   'P 1'
#
loop_
_entity.id
_entity.type
_entity.pdbx_description
1 polymer ?
#
loop_
_entity_poly.entity_id
_entity_poly.type
_entity_poly.pdbx_seq_one_letter_code
_entity_poly.pdbx_strand_id
1 'polypeptide(L)'
;PGLVGTFFAGGVHCEQCHGMGSRHAFDPEGFDMTVDTSAALCGQCHTRDAENHIAASGGFIQHHEQYDEWLHSPHNSVLGPDCNACHDPHSSVKFDSVAMGVGTSTSCEDCHTVQMKHNGFPTCIDCHMPKASKSAIAAIPDYVGDIRTHIFAINTDAVGKMEGMFDAAGTLVQEDVDGMAMVTLDFACYGCHRDDDGVGGIFSPKPLQELSDYVLGVGIYAGEGGIHSPVTRALASK
;
A
#
# COMPACT_ATOMS: atom_id res chain seq x y z
N PRO A 1 4.62 -13.61 -18.14
CA PRO A 1 3.22 -13.52 -17.67
C PRO A 1 2.47 -12.43 -18.45
N GLY A 2 1.35 -12.79 -19.08
CA GLY A 2 0.53 -11.92 -19.90
C GLY A 2 -0.83 -12.56 -20.09
N LEU A 3 -1.87 -11.74 -20.28
CA LEU A 3 -3.23 -12.22 -20.54
C LEU A 3 -3.22 -13.13 -21.79
N VAL A 4 -3.55 -14.42 -21.61
CA VAL A 4 -3.59 -15.41 -22.70
C VAL A 4 -5.00 -15.39 -23.30
N GLY A 5 -5.13 -14.94 -24.54
CA GLY A 5 -6.39 -14.92 -25.28
C GLY A 5 -6.33 -14.09 -26.58
N THR A 6 -7.29 -14.29 -27.48
CA THR A 6 -7.56 -13.38 -28.59
C THR A 6 -8.52 -12.29 -28.10
N PHE A 7 -8.00 -11.08 -27.91
CA PHE A 7 -8.80 -9.94 -27.45
C PHE A 7 -9.22 -9.09 -28.65
N PHE A 8 -10.49 -8.66 -28.67
CA PHE A 8 -10.98 -7.65 -29.61
C PHE A 8 -10.29 -6.29 -29.37
N ALA A 9 -9.97 -5.99 -28.10
CA ALA A 9 -9.09 -4.91 -27.66
C ALA A 9 -8.43 -5.31 -26.32
N GLY A 10 -7.20 -4.86 -26.07
CA GLY A 10 -6.47 -5.18 -24.84
C GLY A 10 -6.81 -4.26 -23.67
N GLY A 11 -6.72 -4.79 -22.45
CA GLY A 11 -6.92 -4.04 -21.20
C GLY A 11 -8.20 -4.39 -20.45
N VAL A 12 -8.45 -3.69 -19.34
CA VAL A 12 -9.71 -3.75 -18.58
C VAL A 12 -10.74 -2.87 -19.30
N HIS A 13 -11.92 -3.40 -19.56
CA HIS A 13 -13.01 -2.70 -20.27
C HIS A 13 -14.25 -2.59 -19.38
N CYS A 14 -15.25 -1.80 -19.81
CA CYS A 14 -16.46 -1.53 -19.03
C CYS A 14 -17.10 -2.81 -18.48
N GLU A 15 -17.19 -3.85 -19.32
CA GLU A 15 -17.84 -5.11 -19.00
C GLU A 15 -17.05 -5.99 -18.03
N GLN A 16 -15.76 -5.73 -17.84
CA GLN A 16 -14.94 -6.43 -16.84
C GLN A 16 -15.39 -6.11 -15.41
N CYS A 17 -15.93 -4.90 -15.20
CA CYS A 17 -16.41 -4.44 -13.88
C CYS A 17 -17.94 -4.39 -13.81
N HIS A 18 -18.59 -3.96 -14.89
CA HIS A 18 -20.04 -3.75 -14.92
C HIS A 18 -20.84 -4.92 -15.52
N GLY A 19 -20.16 -5.99 -15.95
CA GLY A 19 -20.79 -7.14 -16.63
C GLY A 19 -21.23 -6.83 -18.07
N MET A 20 -21.91 -7.79 -18.70
CA MET A 20 -22.29 -7.68 -20.12
C MET A 20 -23.27 -6.52 -20.33
N GLY A 21 -22.86 -5.52 -21.12
CA GLY A 21 -23.57 -4.25 -21.28
C GLY A 21 -24.37 -4.12 -22.58
N SER A 22 -24.45 -5.17 -23.39
CA SER A 22 -25.07 -5.10 -24.72
C SER A 22 -26.47 -4.47 -24.73
N ARG A 23 -27.32 -4.77 -23.75
CA ARG A 23 -28.68 -4.19 -23.68
C ARG A 23 -28.67 -2.71 -23.28
N HIS A 24 -27.88 -2.36 -22.27
CA HIS A 24 -27.67 -0.98 -21.86
C HIS A 24 -27.14 -0.11 -23.01
N ALA A 25 -26.23 -0.64 -23.83
CA ALA A 25 -25.70 0.06 -25.00
C ALA A 25 -26.78 0.40 -26.06
N PHE A 26 -27.86 -0.39 -26.15
CA PHE A 26 -28.97 -0.12 -27.08
C PHE A 26 -30.10 0.69 -26.45
N ASP A 27 -30.37 0.51 -25.15
CA ASP A 27 -31.44 1.17 -24.41
C ASP A 27 -30.97 1.46 -22.97
N PRO A 28 -30.21 2.56 -22.77
CA PRO A 28 -29.63 2.89 -21.47
C PRO A 28 -30.68 3.38 -20.45
N GLU A 29 -31.86 3.80 -20.91
CA GLU A 29 -32.97 4.21 -20.05
C GLU A 29 -33.80 3.00 -19.57
N GLY A 30 -33.85 1.93 -20.36
CA GLY A 30 -34.58 0.70 -20.04
C GLY A 30 -33.75 -0.40 -19.38
N PHE A 31 -32.41 -0.35 -19.47
CA PHE A 31 -31.52 -1.35 -18.90
C PHE A 31 -30.31 -0.71 -18.23
N ASP A 32 -30.25 -0.76 -16.91
CA ASP A 32 -29.08 -0.30 -16.15
C ASP A 32 -27.90 -1.28 -16.27
N MET A 33 -26.68 -0.74 -16.16
CA MET A 33 -25.49 -1.55 -15.93
C MET A 33 -25.42 -2.04 -14.49
N THR A 34 -24.79 -3.20 -14.27
CA THR A 34 -24.49 -3.64 -12.90
C THR A 34 -23.43 -2.72 -12.30
N VAL A 35 -23.63 -2.27 -11.06
CA VAL A 35 -22.66 -1.49 -10.31
C VAL A 35 -22.37 -2.23 -9.02
N ASP A 36 -21.16 -2.77 -8.91
CA ASP A 36 -20.60 -3.36 -7.70
C ASP A 36 -19.45 -2.47 -7.23
N THR A 37 -19.63 -1.87 -6.05
CA THR A 37 -18.65 -0.96 -5.45
C THR A 37 -17.79 -1.66 -4.41
N SER A 38 -17.89 -2.98 -4.26
CA SER A 38 -17.08 -3.72 -3.31
C SER A 38 -15.63 -3.86 -3.78
N ALA A 39 -14.69 -3.87 -2.84
CA ALA A 39 -13.29 -4.16 -3.12
C ALA A 39 -13.10 -5.58 -3.68
N ALA A 40 -14.03 -6.50 -3.43
CA ALA A 40 -13.98 -7.86 -3.99
C ALA A 40 -14.00 -7.85 -5.53
N LEU A 41 -14.65 -6.86 -6.16
CA LEU A 41 -14.59 -6.66 -7.60
C LEU A 41 -13.15 -6.36 -8.05
N CYS A 42 -12.45 -5.49 -7.33
CA CYS A 42 -11.04 -5.17 -7.57
C CYS A 42 -10.15 -6.39 -7.33
N GLY A 43 -10.47 -7.17 -6.30
CA GLY A 43 -9.84 -8.44 -5.93
C GLY A 43 -9.91 -9.52 -7.00
N GLN A 44 -10.72 -9.38 -8.06
CA GLN A 44 -10.67 -10.31 -9.20
C GLN A 44 -9.31 -10.28 -9.93
N CYS A 45 -8.57 -9.17 -9.80
CA CYS A 45 -7.27 -8.96 -10.43
C CYS A 45 -6.18 -8.52 -9.45
N HIS A 46 -6.53 -7.80 -8.38
CA HIS A 46 -5.58 -7.23 -7.42
C HIS A 46 -5.26 -8.15 -6.23
N THR A 47 -5.33 -9.47 -6.47
CA THR A 47 -4.93 -10.51 -5.53
C THR A 47 -4.08 -11.55 -6.26
N ARG A 48 -3.37 -12.39 -5.50
CA ARG A 48 -2.65 -13.55 -6.05
C ARG A 48 -3.18 -14.90 -5.59
N ASP A 49 -3.89 -14.97 -4.48
CA ASP A 49 -4.43 -16.22 -3.97
C ASP A 49 -5.86 -16.05 -3.44
N ALA A 50 -6.57 -17.16 -3.25
CA ALA A 50 -7.97 -17.11 -2.85
C ALA A 50 -8.14 -16.89 -1.34
N GLU A 51 -7.07 -17.11 -0.59
CA GLU A 51 -6.98 -16.96 0.85
C GLU A 51 -6.66 -15.50 1.27
N ASN A 52 -6.31 -14.66 0.29
CA ASN A 52 -5.88 -13.27 0.41
C ASN A 52 -4.62 -13.08 1.26
N HIS A 53 -3.67 -14.01 1.21
CA HIS A 53 -2.37 -13.75 1.86
C HIS A 53 -1.59 -12.71 1.07
N ILE A 54 -0.86 -11.84 1.77
CA ILE A 54 0.00 -10.86 1.11
C ILE A 54 1.33 -11.53 0.74
N ALA A 55 1.49 -11.91 -0.52
CA ALA A 55 2.67 -12.63 -0.98
C ALA A 55 3.90 -11.72 -1.10
N ALA A 56 5.05 -12.24 -0.72
CA ALA A 56 6.34 -11.57 -0.77
C ALA A 56 7.39 -12.41 -1.50
N SER A 57 8.39 -11.75 -2.07
CA SER A 57 9.56 -12.42 -2.63
C SER A 57 10.75 -11.48 -2.79
N GLY A 58 11.92 -11.97 -2.39
CA GLY A 58 13.18 -11.23 -2.54
C GLY A 58 13.19 -9.92 -1.76
N GLY A 59 12.57 -9.91 -0.57
CA GLY A 59 12.51 -8.77 0.34
C GLY A 59 11.56 -7.66 -0.09
N PHE A 60 10.54 -7.95 -0.92
CA PHE A 60 9.47 -7.03 -1.31
C PHE A 60 8.14 -7.77 -1.37
N ILE A 61 7.04 -7.04 -1.21
CA ILE A 61 5.70 -7.53 -1.56
C ILE A 61 5.65 -7.77 -3.07
N GLN A 62 4.95 -8.81 -3.52
CA GLN A 62 4.78 -9.07 -4.94
C GLN A 62 3.77 -8.09 -5.56
N HIS A 63 3.72 -8.06 -6.90
CA HIS A 63 2.69 -7.28 -7.57
C HIS A 63 1.32 -7.97 -7.48
N HIS A 64 0.25 -7.16 -7.54
CA HIS A 64 -1.16 -7.60 -7.48
C HIS A 64 -1.58 -8.09 -6.10
N GLU A 65 -1.13 -7.39 -5.07
CA GLU A 65 -1.47 -7.69 -3.67
C GLU A 65 -2.35 -6.59 -3.08
N GLN A 66 -2.72 -5.54 -3.83
CA GLN A 66 -3.36 -4.36 -3.24
C GLN A 66 -4.68 -4.68 -2.54
N TYR A 67 -5.44 -5.66 -3.05
CA TYR A 67 -6.65 -6.13 -2.39
C TYR A 67 -6.31 -6.84 -1.08
N ASP A 68 -5.33 -7.75 -1.11
CA ASP A 68 -4.87 -8.51 0.04
C ASP A 68 -4.30 -7.57 1.12
N GLU A 69 -3.47 -6.61 0.74
CA GLU A 69 -2.93 -5.54 1.59
C GLU A 69 -4.05 -4.71 2.23
N TRP A 70 -5.09 -4.36 1.47
CA TRP A 70 -6.24 -3.61 1.99
C TRP A 70 -7.01 -4.41 3.04
N LEU A 71 -7.25 -5.70 2.81
CA LEU A 71 -7.98 -6.54 3.76
C LEU A 71 -7.30 -6.60 5.14
N HIS A 72 -5.97 -6.48 5.19
CA HIS A 72 -5.15 -6.47 6.39
C HIS A 72 -4.75 -5.04 6.83
N SER A 73 -5.58 -4.04 6.50
CA SER A 73 -5.38 -2.63 6.86
C SER A 73 -6.40 -2.13 7.89
N PRO A 74 -5.98 -1.28 8.85
CA PRO A 74 -6.91 -0.54 9.70
C PRO A 74 -7.90 0.33 8.91
N HIS A 75 -7.55 0.79 7.70
CA HIS A 75 -8.48 1.55 6.87
C HIS A 75 -9.65 0.69 6.39
N ASN A 76 -9.45 -0.59 6.07
CA ASN A 76 -10.54 -1.50 5.77
C ASN A 76 -11.48 -1.69 6.96
N SER A 77 -10.95 -1.64 8.19
CA SER A 77 -11.77 -1.74 9.41
C SER A 77 -12.66 -0.51 9.64
N VAL A 78 -12.30 0.65 9.09
CA VAL A 78 -13.03 1.93 9.28
C VAL A 78 -13.87 2.30 8.07
N LEU A 79 -13.31 2.17 6.87
CA LEU A 79 -13.92 2.53 5.59
C LEU A 79 -14.65 1.35 4.94
N GLY A 80 -14.44 0.12 5.42
CA GLY A 80 -14.94 -1.09 4.82
C GLY A 80 -14.09 -1.57 3.64
N PRO A 81 -14.49 -2.66 2.98
CA PRO A 81 -13.80 -3.22 1.83
C PRO A 81 -14.15 -2.39 0.59
N ASP A 82 -13.71 -1.14 0.52
CA ASP A 82 -14.01 -0.24 -0.60
C ASP A 82 -12.76 0.50 -1.09
N CYS A 83 -12.21 0.05 -2.21
CA CYS A 83 -11.12 0.74 -2.90
C CYS A 83 -11.56 2.12 -3.41
N ASN A 84 -12.85 2.28 -3.72
CA ASN A 84 -13.43 3.50 -4.25
C ASN A 84 -13.64 4.57 -3.17
N ALA A 85 -13.41 4.22 -1.90
CA ALA A 85 -13.33 5.20 -0.82
C ALA A 85 -12.19 6.21 -1.06
N CYS A 86 -11.16 5.83 -1.81
CA CYS A 86 -10.06 6.72 -2.18
C CYS A 86 -9.84 6.86 -3.69
N HIS A 87 -10.23 5.87 -4.50
CA HIS A 87 -9.94 5.84 -5.93
C HIS A 87 -11.20 6.01 -6.80
N ASP A 88 -11.06 6.75 -7.89
CA ASP A 88 -12.05 6.73 -8.97
C ASP A 88 -11.70 5.58 -9.95
N PRO A 89 -12.53 4.53 -10.07
CA PRO A 89 -12.26 3.39 -10.94
C PRO A 89 -12.26 3.73 -12.44
N HIS A 90 -12.75 4.90 -12.83
CA HIS A 90 -12.71 5.38 -14.21
C HIS A 90 -11.47 6.23 -14.53
N SER A 91 -10.68 6.58 -13.51
CA SER A 91 -9.51 7.46 -13.62
C SER A 91 -8.21 6.71 -13.35
N SER A 92 -7.11 7.16 -13.96
CA SER A 92 -5.81 6.51 -13.75
C SER A 92 -5.02 7.17 -12.62
N VAL A 93 -4.65 6.40 -11.60
CA VAL A 93 -3.73 6.87 -10.53
C VAL A 93 -2.30 7.12 -11.01
N LYS A 94 -1.93 6.59 -12.19
CA LYS A 94 -0.57 6.72 -12.75
C LYS A 94 -0.50 7.77 -13.86
N PHE A 95 -1.56 7.88 -14.65
CA PHE A 95 -1.65 8.77 -15.80
C PHE A 95 -2.68 9.86 -15.58
N ASP A 96 -2.86 10.29 -14.32
CA ASP A 96 -3.92 11.21 -13.90
C ASP A 96 -3.88 12.54 -14.66
N SER A 97 -2.68 13.01 -15.02
CA SER A 97 -2.49 14.24 -15.80
C SER A 97 -3.09 14.22 -17.21
N VAL A 98 -3.42 13.04 -17.73
CA VAL A 98 -4.04 12.83 -19.04
C VAL A 98 -5.32 12.01 -18.97
N ALA A 99 -5.69 11.50 -17.79
CA ALA A 99 -6.95 10.82 -17.57
C ALA A 99 -8.09 11.83 -17.37
N MET A 100 -9.31 11.44 -17.70
CA MET A 100 -10.49 12.20 -17.31
C MET A 100 -10.86 11.83 -15.88
N GLY A 101 -10.89 12.82 -14.98
CA GLY A 101 -11.25 12.64 -13.57
C GLY A 101 -10.05 12.83 -12.65
N VAL A 102 -10.13 12.25 -11.45
CA VAL A 102 -9.06 12.29 -10.45
C VAL A 102 -8.88 10.90 -9.89
N GLY A 103 -7.77 10.24 -10.22
CA GLY A 103 -7.50 8.85 -9.84
C GLY A 103 -7.50 8.61 -8.33
N THR A 104 -7.20 9.64 -7.53
CA THR A 104 -7.32 9.59 -6.07
C THR A 104 -8.25 10.73 -5.61
N SER A 105 -9.49 10.40 -5.31
CA SER A 105 -10.56 11.35 -5.00
C SER A 105 -10.54 11.84 -3.54
N THR A 106 -9.76 11.18 -2.67
CA THR A 106 -9.71 11.47 -1.23
C THR A 106 -8.26 11.59 -0.77
N SER A 107 -7.96 12.66 -0.04
CA SER A 107 -6.66 12.91 0.55
C SER A 107 -6.56 12.31 1.96
N CYS A 108 -5.34 12.11 2.44
CA CYS A 108 -5.12 11.58 3.79
C CYS A 108 -5.64 12.56 4.85
N GLU A 109 -5.45 13.84 4.57
CA GLU A 109 -5.80 15.01 5.36
C GLU A 109 -7.30 15.16 5.60
N ASP A 110 -8.14 14.60 4.70
CA ASP A 110 -9.60 14.65 4.83
C ASP A 110 -10.09 13.90 6.08
N CYS A 111 -9.34 12.90 6.56
CA CYS A 111 -9.64 12.12 7.76
C CYS A 111 -8.59 12.26 8.86
N HIS A 112 -7.31 12.39 8.51
CA HIS A 112 -6.19 12.47 9.47
C HIS A 112 -5.80 13.92 9.73
N THR A 113 -6.52 14.55 10.67
CA THR A 113 -6.33 15.96 11.02
C THR A 113 -5.13 16.24 11.94
N VAL A 114 -4.53 15.19 12.50
CA VAL A 114 -3.32 15.30 13.32
C VAL A 114 -2.23 14.46 12.67
N GLN A 115 -1.12 15.09 12.32
CA GLN A 115 -0.07 14.50 11.50
C GLN A 115 1.31 14.68 12.12
N MET A 116 2.18 13.69 11.93
CA MET A 116 3.58 13.82 12.35
C MET A 116 4.24 14.96 11.58
N LYS A 117 5.10 15.72 12.25
CA LYS A 117 5.86 16.78 11.61
C LYS A 117 7.16 16.20 11.08
N HIS A 118 7.32 16.16 9.77
CA HIS A 118 8.61 15.87 9.14
C HIS A 118 9.23 17.16 8.61
N ASN A 119 10.49 17.42 8.97
CA ASN A 119 11.24 18.56 8.46
C ASN A 119 11.68 18.26 7.02
N GLY A 120 10.83 18.51 6.03
CA GLY A 120 11.17 18.30 4.61
C GLY A 120 9.98 18.33 3.66
N PHE A 121 10.19 17.76 2.47
CA PHE A 121 9.19 17.63 1.40
C PHE A 121 8.36 16.33 1.37
N PRO A 122 8.52 15.31 2.24
CA PRO A 122 7.76 14.08 2.07
C PRO A 122 6.27 14.32 2.30
N THR A 123 5.46 13.59 1.54
CA THR A 123 4.01 13.53 1.63
C THR A 123 3.59 12.29 2.42
N CYS A 124 2.31 12.19 2.81
CA CYS A 124 1.80 11.06 3.59
C CYS A 124 2.15 9.71 2.97
N ILE A 125 2.01 9.60 1.65
CA ILE A 125 2.25 8.36 0.91
C ILE A 125 3.73 7.97 0.82
N ASP A 126 4.66 8.86 1.13
CA ASP A 126 6.09 8.53 1.06
C ASP A 126 6.52 7.62 2.20
N CYS A 127 5.91 7.76 3.38
CA CYS A 127 6.16 6.91 4.54
C CYS A 127 5.07 5.86 4.76
N HIS A 128 3.80 6.20 4.50
CA HIS A 128 2.66 5.32 4.75
C HIS A 128 2.24 4.49 3.54
N MET A 129 2.76 4.78 2.35
CA MET A 129 2.59 3.92 1.17
C MET A 129 3.91 3.84 0.38
N PRO A 130 5.03 3.50 1.04
CA PRO A 130 6.32 3.49 0.37
C PRO A 130 6.32 2.44 -0.74
N LYS A 131 7.35 2.47 -1.58
CA LYS A 131 7.50 1.47 -2.63
C LYS A 131 8.00 0.14 -2.04
N ALA A 132 7.19 -0.52 -1.21
CA ALA A 132 7.52 -1.80 -0.61
C ALA A 132 7.14 -3.01 -1.49
N SER A 133 6.50 -2.77 -2.64
CA SER A 133 6.08 -3.80 -3.59
C SER A 133 6.90 -3.75 -4.88
N LYS A 134 7.15 -4.91 -5.49
CA LYS A 134 7.96 -5.06 -6.70
C LYS A 134 7.25 -5.85 -7.79
N SER A 135 7.16 -5.25 -8.97
CA SER A 135 6.70 -5.87 -10.22
C SER A 135 7.84 -6.20 -11.16
N ALA A 136 8.73 -5.25 -11.43
CA ALA A 136 9.79 -5.39 -12.41
C ALA A 136 11.15 -4.88 -11.91
N ILE A 137 11.18 -3.72 -11.24
CA ILE A 137 12.42 -3.05 -10.83
C ILE A 137 12.37 -2.75 -9.33
N ALA A 138 13.51 -2.94 -8.66
CA ALA A 138 13.80 -2.33 -7.38
C ALA A 138 15.07 -1.47 -7.54
N ALA A 139 15.09 -0.29 -6.92
CA ALA A 139 16.27 0.54 -6.86
C ALA A 139 17.33 -0.13 -5.99
N ILE A 140 18.59 0.05 -6.41
CA ILE A 140 19.77 -0.32 -5.63
C ILE A 140 20.30 0.98 -5.01
N PRO A 141 20.64 1.01 -3.71
CA PRO A 141 20.77 -0.12 -2.80
C PRO A 141 19.56 -0.25 -1.87
N ASP A 142 18.77 -1.30 -2.09
CA ASP A 142 17.70 -1.86 -1.25
C ASP A 142 16.55 -0.90 -0.80
N TYR A 143 15.42 -1.46 -0.35
CA TYR A 143 14.25 -0.74 0.23
C TYR A 143 13.30 0.03 -0.71
N VAL A 144 13.56 0.15 -2.01
CA VAL A 144 12.64 0.86 -2.94
C VAL A 144 12.28 0.00 -4.15
N GLY A 145 11.06 -0.51 -4.18
CA GLY A 145 10.43 -1.17 -5.31
C GLY A 145 9.88 -0.20 -6.35
N ASP A 146 8.94 -0.68 -7.18
CA ASP A 146 8.31 0.09 -8.25
C ASP A 146 6.80 0.27 -8.09
N ILE A 147 6.20 -0.36 -7.08
CA ILE A 147 4.78 -0.23 -6.72
C ILE A 147 4.66 0.19 -5.26
N ARG A 148 3.74 1.12 -5.00
CA ARG A 148 3.39 1.55 -3.63
C ARG A 148 2.54 0.49 -2.95
N THR A 149 2.89 0.19 -1.70
CA THR A 149 2.09 -0.68 -0.82
C THR A 149 0.80 0.01 -0.40
N HIS A 150 -0.24 -0.77 -0.16
CA HIS A 150 -1.49 -0.38 0.51
C HIS A 150 -1.53 -0.88 1.97
N ILE A 151 -0.36 -1.14 2.55
CA ILE A 151 -0.18 -1.29 3.99
C ILE A 151 0.20 0.08 4.56
N PHE A 152 -0.66 0.65 5.39
CA PHE A 152 -0.53 2.04 5.86
C PHE A 152 0.10 2.17 7.24
N ALA A 153 -0.13 1.17 8.09
CA ALA A 153 0.43 1.14 9.43
C ALA A 153 1.95 0.93 9.35
N ILE A 154 2.68 1.63 10.22
CA ILE A 154 4.13 1.53 10.30
C ILE A 154 4.48 0.80 11.59
N ASN A 155 5.22 -0.30 11.45
CA ASN A 155 5.87 -0.97 12.58
C ASN A 155 7.00 -0.06 13.07
N THR A 156 6.86 0.45 14.28
CA THR A 156 7.79 1.42 14.87
C THR A 156 8.98 0.76 15.58
N ASP A 157 9.05 -0.57 15.62
CA ASP A 157 10.19 -1.29 16.18
C ASP A 157 11.46 -1.05 15.34
N ALA A 158 12.61 -0.97 16.00
CA ALA A 158 13.92 -0.78 15.37
C ALA A 158 14.45 -2.08 14.72
N VAL A 159 13.68 -2.67 13.81
CA VAL A 159 13.97 -3.94 13.13
C VAL A 159 13.92 -3.78 11.61
N GLY A 160 14.73 -4.56 10.89
CA GLY A 160 14.72 -4.56 9.42
C GLY A 160 13.55 -5.36 8.84
N LYS A 161 13.24 -5.15 7.57
CA LYS A 161 12.10 -5.76 6.84
C LYS A 161 12.00 -7.28 6.94
N MET A 162 13.14 -7.97 6.96
CA MET A 162 13.17 -9.44 7.03
C MET A 162 12.77 -9.98 8.41
N GLU A 163 12.91 -9.17 9.45
CA GLU A 163 12.46 -9.52 10.80
C GLU A 163 11.08 -8.92 11.08
N GLY A 164 10.88 -7.65 10.72
CA GLY A 164 9.74 -6.83 11.10
C GLY A 164 8.53 -6.86 10.16
N MET A 165 8.68 -7.31 8.91
CA MET A 165 7.63 -7.27 7.89
C MET A 165 7.37 -8.61 7.22
N PHE A 166 8.40 -9.37 6.84
CA PHE A 166 8.24 -10.64 6.11
C PHE A 166 8.46 -11.84 7.01
N ASP A 167 7.75 -12.95 6.74
CA ASP A 167 7.95 -14.21 7.45
C ASP A 167 9.40 -14.73 7.32
N ALA A 168 9.76 -15.72 8.13
CA ALA A 168 11.13 -16.25 8.13
C ALA A 168 11.57 -16.83 6.76
N ALA A 169 10.62 -17.21 5.92
CA ALA A 169 10.86 -17.69 4.56
C ALA A 169 10.98 -16.54 3.53
N GLY A 170 10.58 -15.31 3.88
CA GLY A 170 10.51 -14.18 2.98
C GLY A 170 9.44 -14.33 1.88
N THR A 171 8.43 -15.15 2.14
CA THR A 171 7.37 -15.54 1.19
C THR A 171 6.04 -14.85 1.46
N LEU A 172 5.80 -14.38 2.67
CA LEU A 172 4.56 -13.69 3.07
C LEU A 172 4.88 -12.46 3.92
N VAL A 173 3.99 -11.47 3.92
CA VAL A 173 3.99 -10.42 4.96
C VAL A 173 3.42 -11.00 6.25
N GLN A 174 4.03 -10.63 7.38
CA GLN A 174 3.57 -10.99 8.71
C GLN A 174 2.45 -10.04 9.16
N GLU A 175 1.52 -10.60 9.92
CA GLU A 175 0.41 -9.87 10.54
C GLU A 175 0.60 -9.83 12.06
N ASP A 176 0.07 -8.80 12.70
CA ASP A 176 -0.08 -8.79 14.16
C ASP A 176 -1.22 -9.71 14.65
N VAL A 177 -1.46 -9.73 15.97
CA VAL A 177 -2.53 -10.52 16.59
C VAL A 177 -3.94 -10.17 16.09
N ASP A 178 -4.14 -8.98 15.53
CA ASP A 178 -5.42 -8.52 14.98
C ASP A 178 -5.52 -8.79 13.47
N GLY A 179 -4.51 -9.43 12.87
CA GLY A 179 -4.47 -9.70 11.44
C GLY A 179 -4.06 -8.47 10.62
N MET A 180 -3.42 -7.46 11.22
CA MET A 180 -3.02 -6.25 10.50
C MET A 180 -1.58 -6.33 10.04
N ALA A 181 -1.34 -5.94 8.80
CA ALA A 181 -0.01 -5.84 8.23
C ALA A 181 0.60 -4.46 8.53
N MET A 182 1.93 -4.41 8.64
CA MET A 182 2.66 -3.17 8.91
C MET A 182 3.93 -3.07 8.08
N VAL A 183 4.24 -1.85 7.65
CA VAL A 183 5.48 -1.50 6.96
C VAL A 183 6.57 -1.20 7.98
N THR A 184 7.77 -1.74 7.79
CA THR A 184 8.92 -1.45 8.66
C THR A 184 9.53 -0.06 8.40
N LEU A 185 10.24 0.48 9.40
CA LEU A 185 10.90 1.78 9.30
C LEU A 185 11.91 1.86 8.14
N ASP A 186 12.58 0.76 7.78
CA ASP A 186 13.50 0.76 6.64
C ASP A 186 12.77 1.05 5.31
N PHE A 187 11.60 0.45 5.07
CA PHE A 187 10.77 0.79 3.92
C PHE A 187 10.22 2.22 3.99
N ALA A 188 9.77 2.66 5.17
CA ALA A 188 9.18 3.98 5.35
C ALA A 188 10.21 5.12 5.22
N CYS A 189 11.47 4.89 5.62
CA CYS A 189 12.47 5.94 5.78
C CYS A 189 13.63 5.84 4.79
N TYR A 190 14.10 4.64 4.45
CA TYR A 190 15.31 4.46 3.65
C TYR A 190 15.14 4.66 2.14
N GLY A 191 13.92 4.99 1.69
CA GLY A 191 13.74 5.61 0.37
C GLY A 191 14.42 6.97 0.24
N CYS A 192 14.65 7.67 1.35
CA CYS A 192 15.32 8.97 1.41
C CYS A 192 16.56 8.95 2.31
N HIS A 193 16.44 8.37 3.49
CA HIS A 193 17.54 8.16 4.41
C HIS A 193 18.34 6.91 4.04
N ARG A 194 19.45 6.68 4.73
CA ARG A 194 20.24 5.45 4.58
C ARG A 194 20.59 4.86 5.94
N ASP A 195 20.82 3.56 5.96
CA ASP A 195 21.30 2.85 7.13
C ASP A 195 22.79 3.16 7.42
N ASP A 196 23.31 2.51 8.46
CA ASP A 196 24.69 2.68 8.93
C ASP A 196 25.74 2.20 7.92
N ASP A 197 25.36 1.26 7.04
CA ASP A 197 26.20 0.76 5.94
C ASP A 197 26.11 1.66 4.69
N GLY A 198 25.25 2.67 4.74
CA GLY A 198 25.03 3.64 3.66
C GLY A 198 24.09 3.14 2.57
N VAL A 199 23.32 2.08 2.82
CA VAL A 199 22.29 1.53 1.93
C VAL A 199 20.98 2.32 2.10
N GLY A 200 20.30 2.63 0.99
CA GLY A 200 19.12 3.50 0.94
C GLY A 200 19.33 4.77 0.12
N GLY A 201 18.61 5.83 0.49
CA GLY A 201 18.60 7.13 -0.17
C GLY A 201 19.80 8.04 0.14
N ILE A 202 19.82 9.19 -0.53
CA ILE A 202 21.00 10.07 -0.57
C ILE A 202 21.08 11.09 0.57
N PHE A 203 20.06 11.20 1.42
CA PHE A 203 19.97 12.31 2.38
C PHE A 203 20.89 12.12 3.59
N SER A 204 20.38 11.68 4.74
CA SER A 204 21.15 11.49 5.96
C SER A 204 21.20 10.02 6.38
N PRO A 205 22.32 9.57 6.98
CA PRO A 205 22.37 8.30 7.66
C PRO A 205 21.49 8.38 8.93
N LYS A 206 20.65 7.37 9.13
CA LYS A 206 19.72 7.26 10.26
C LYS A 206 19.64 5.81 10.71
N PRO A 207 20.23 5.44 11.85
CA PRO A 207 20.03 4.10 12.42
C PRO A 207 18.55 3.84 12.69
N LEU A 208 18.10 2.59 12.57
CA LEU A 208 16.70 2.22 12.84
C LEU A 208 16.24 2.62 14.24
N GLN A 209 17.14 2.56 15.24
CA GLN A 209 16.81 3.00 16.59
C GLN A 209 16.52 4.50 16.67
N GLU A 210 17.27 5.32 15.94
CA GLU A 210 17.01 6.76 15.88
C GLU A 210 15.67 7.06 15.22
N LEU A 211 15.33 6.32 14.16
CA LEU A 211 14.03 6.43 13.47
C LEU A 211 12.88 6.00 14.39
N SER A 212 13.05 4.90 15.12
CA SER A 212 12.10 4.40 16.12
C SER A 212 11.87 5.45 17.22
N ASP A 213 12.95 6.01 17.77
CA ASP A 213 12.88 7.03 18.80
C ASP A 213 12.15 8.30 18.29
N TYR A 214 12.39 8.67 17.04
CA TYR A 214 11.73 9.82 16.39
C TYR A 214 10.22 9.60 16.22
N VAL A 215 9.78 8.44 15.70
CA VAL A 215 8.35 8.18 15.49
C VAL A 215 7.58 8.00 16.80
N LEU A 216 8.24 7.47 17.84
CA LEU A 216 7.69 7.33 19.18
C LEU A 216 7.75 8.63 19.99
N GLY A 217 8.49 9.64 19.52
CA GLY A 217 8.65 10.91 20.22
C GLY A 217 9.38 10.76 21.56
N VAL A 218 10.39 9.91 21.62
CA VAL A 218 11.15 9.63 22.84
C VAL A 218 12.57 10.21 22.75
N GLY A 219 13.24 10.26 23.90
CA GLY A 219 14.61 10.76 23.99
C GLY A 219 14.72 12.23 23.56
N ILE A 220 15.63 12.50 22.62
CA ILE A 220 15.87 13.85 22.11
C ILE A 220 14.73 14.41 21.25
N TYR A 221 13.79 13.56 20.83
CA TYR A 221 12.62 13.91 20.02
C TYR A 221 11.34 14.09 20.86
N ALA A 222 11.48 14.12 22.19
CA ALA A 222 10.37 14.34 23.11
C ALA A 222 9.65 15.66 22.80
N GLY A 223 8.37 15.57 22.43
CA GLY A 223 7.54 16.71 22.05
C GLY A 223 7.62 17.11 20.57
N GLU A 224 8.44 16.44 19.76
CA GLU A 224 8.53 16.63 18.31
C GLU A 224 7.77 15.55 17.53
N GLY A 225 7.69 14.34 18.09
CA GLY A 225 6.89 13.20 17.60
C GLY A 225 5.94 12.71 18.69
N GLY A 226 4.87 12.00 18.33
CA GLY A 226 3.98 11.38 19.32
C GLY A 226 2.50 11.69 19.11
N ILE A 227 1.98 11.41 17.92
CA ILE A 227 0.56 11.08 17.74
C ILE A 227 0.35 9.62 17.32
N HIS A 228 1.41 8.94 16.90
CA HIS A 228 1.36 7.50 16.74
C HIS A 228 1.37 6.89 18.14
N SER A 229 0.23 6.33 18.55
CA SER A 229 0.29 5.32 19.61
C SER A 229 1.26 4.24 19.14
N PRO A 230 2.12 3.70 20.02
CA PRO A 230 2.96 2.57 19.66
C PRO A 230 2.04 1.46 19.16
N VAL A 231 2.03 1.23 17.84
CA VAL A 231 1.52 0.00 17.27
C VAL A 231 2.68 -0.97 17.41
N THR A 232 2.93 -1.40 18.64
CA THR A 232 3.96 -2.38 18.92
C THR A 232 3.50 -3.73 18.43
N ARG A 233 4.44 -4.42 17.81
CA ARG A 233 4.25 -5.68 17.11
C ARG A 233 4.06 -6.83 18.11
N ALA A 234 2.89 -6.93 18.73
CA ALA A 234 2.46 -8.23 19.24
C ALA A 234 2.14 -9.09 18.01
N LEU A 235 3.16 -9.75 17.46
CA LEU A 235 2.97 -10.69 16.36
C LEU A 235 2.04 -11.82 16.79
N ALA A 236 1.13 -12.21 15.90
CA ALA A 236 0.46 -13.48 16.05
C ALA A 236 1.51 -14.59 16.03
N SER A 237 1.61 -15.39 17.10
CA SER A 237 2.31 -16.67 17.03
C SER A 237 1.49 -17.59 16.12
N LYS A 238 1.86 -17.69 14.84
CA LYS A 238 1.38 -18.77 13.96
C LYS A 238 2.20 -20.04 14.20
#